data_AF-A0A6M0AFA1-F1
#
_entry.id   AF-A0A6M0AFA1-F1
#
_cell.length_a   1.000
_cell.length_b   1.000
_cell.length_c   1.000
_cell.angle_alpha   90.00
_cell.angle_beta   90.00
_cell.angle_gamma   90.00
#
_symmetry.space_group_name_H-M   'P 1'
#
loop_
_entity.id
_entity.type
_entity.pdbx_description
1 polymer ?
#
loop_
_entity_poly.entity_id
_entity_poly.type
_entity_poly.pdbx_seq_one_letter_code
_entity_poly.pdbx_strand_id
1 'polypeptide(L)'
;MTLSPFPEGEPGLLVGKDYVWQVVILCDPSYPSSAVVDRVQIEVVEMPPDLQDKLDNAVDSAEKADLYAEAGFWYNALDEALKLAEESKLGEVASALLEDLAKWEKPKPSQELTQEERESIEKRMGYLIDIANVAR
;
A
#
# COMPACT_ATOMS: atom_id res chain seq x y z
N MET A 1 17.90 -3.00 7.21
CA MET A 1 16.98 -4.08 6.79
C MET A 1 17.63 -4.71 5.57
N THR A 2 18.21 -5.91 5.69
CA THR A 2 18.83 -6.59 4.54
C THR A 2 17.75 -7.46 3.93
N LEU A 3 17.16 -7.01 2.82
CA LEU A 3 16.30 -7.87 2.01
C LEU A 3 17.21 -8.94 1.42
N SER A 4 16.96 -10.21 1.72
CA SER A 4 17.66 -11.31 1.07
C SER A 4 17.43 -11.15 -0.44
N PRO A 5 18.50 -11.11 -1.26
CA PRO A 5 18.31 -11.01 -2.70
C PRO A 5 17.51 -12.22 -3.18
N PHE A 6 16.53 -11.99 -4.04
CA PHE A 6 15.87 -13.07 -4.77
C PHE A 6 16.95 -13.86 -5.52
N PRO A 7 16.97 -15.20 -5.42
CA PRO A 7 17.85 -16.04 -6.23
C PRO A 7 17.73 -15.69 -7.72
N GLU A 8 18.86 -15.59 -8.42
CA GLU A 8 18.84 -15.39 -9.87
C GLU A 8 18.02 -16.50 -10.55
N GLY A 9 17.01 -16.10 -11.34
CA GLY A 9 16.15 -17.01 -12.08
C GLY A 9 14.84 -17.40 -11.39
N GLU A 10 14.54 -16.87 -10.19
CA GLU A 10 13.17 -16.95 -9.68
C GLU A 10 12.21 -16.11 -10.53
N PRO A 11 11.10 -16.67 -11.02
CA PRO A 11 10.09 -15.89 -11.72
C PRO A 11 9.48 -14.89 -10.75
N GLY A 12 9.24 -13.67 -11.24
CA GLY A 12 8.49 -12.66 -10.49
C GLY A 12 7.08 -13.12 -10.13
N LEU A 13 6.40 -12.33 -9.30
CA LEU A 13 5.01 -12.60 -8.95
C LEU A 13 4.13 -12.58 -10.21
N LEU A 14 3.19 -13.52 -10.31
CA LEU A 14 2.35 -13.74 -11.48
C LEU A 14 1.00 -13.06 -11.29
N VAL A 15 0.50 -12.42 -12.36
CA VAL A 15 -0.84 -11.82 -12.39
C VAL A 15 -1.93 -12.86 -12.12
N GLY A 16 -2.94 -12.47 -11.34
CA GLY A 16 -4.07 -13.29 -10.91
C GLY A 16 -3.70 -14.37 -9.90
N LYS A 17 -2.55 -14.23 -9.21
CA LYS A 17 -2.13 -15.11 -8.11
C LYS A 17 -2.15 -14.36 -6.79
N ASP A 18 -2.60 -15.08 -5.77
CA ASP A 18 -2.53 -14.66 -4.39
C ASP A 18 -1.20 -15.05 -3.78
N TYR A 19 -0.60 -14.09 -3.08
CA TYR A 19 0.63 -14.25 -2.31
C TYR A 19 0.38 -13.81 -0.87
N VAL A 20 1.22 -14.28 0.05
CA VAL A 20 1.21 -13.81 1.44
C VAL A 20 2.39 -12.87 1.62
N TRP A 21 2.08 -11.63 1.99
CA TRP A 21 3.08 -10.72 2.51
C TRP A 21 3.13 -10.81 4.03
N GLN A 22 4.34 -10.79 4.59
CA GLN A 22 4.57 -10.91 6.03
C GLN A 22 5.64 -9.92 6.47
N VAL A 23 5.36 -9.19 7.55
CA VAL A 23 6.34 -8.40 8.27
C VAL A 23 6.62 -9.06 9.62
N VAL A 24 7.90 -9.20 9.96
CA VAL A 24 8.36 -9.72 11.24
C VAL A 24 9.27 -8.71 11.89
N ILE A 25 8.84 -8.14 13.02
CA ILE A 25 9.65 -7.23 13.83
C ILE A 25 10.19 -8.01 15.02
N LEU A 26 11.50 -8.27 14.98
CA LEU A 26 12.24 -8.87 16.09
C LEU A 26 12.58 -7.77 17.11
N CYS A 27 11.75 -7.64 18.14
CA CYS A 27 12.01 -6.69 19.23
C CYS A 27 13.15 -7.16 20.14
N ASP A 28 13.24 -8.47 20.40
CA ASP A 28 14.36 -9.12 21.10
C ASP A 28 14.89 -10.30 20.26
N PRO A 29 16.05 -10.15 19.60
CA PRO A 29 16.64 -11.22 18.80
C PRO A 29 17.01 -12.48 19.59
N SER A 30 17.19 -12.38 20.91
CA SER A 30 17.49 -13.53 21.78
C SER A 30 16.24 -14.37 22.05
N TYR A 31 15.05 -13.81 21.81
CA TYR A 31 13.78 -14.50 21.98
C TYR A 31 12.86 -14.29 20.76
N PRO A 32 13.16 -14.91 19.60
CA PRO A 32 12.43 -14.66 18.36
C PRO A 32 10.94 -15.03 18.39
N SER A 33 10.50 -15.83 19.36
CA SER A 33 9.09 -16.20 19.53
C SER A 33 8.21 -15.06 20.05
N SER A 34 8.79 -13.96 20.58
CA SER A 34 8.06 -12.73 20.92
C SER A 34 7.96 -11.73 19.77
N ALA A 35 8.39 -12.12 18.56
CA ALA A 35 8.33 -11.25 17.40
C ALA A 35 6.89 -10.78 17.13
N VAL A 36 6.75 -9.49 16.81
CA VAL A 36 5.51 -8.98 16.26
C VAL A 36 5.46 -9.42 14.81
N VAL A 37 4.44 -10.20 14.47
CA VAL A 37 4.23 -10.72 13.12
C VAL A 37 2.91 -10.19 12.60
N ASP A 38 2.95 -9.55 11.44
CA ASP A 38 1.76 -9.19 10.68
C ASP A 38 1.77 -9.88 9.31
N ARG A 39 0.60 -10.27 8.83
CA ARG A 39 0.42 -11.04 7.59
C ARG A 39 -0.82 -10.58 6.85
N VAL A 40 -0.69 -10.42 5.55
CA VAL A 40 -1.82 -10.11 4.66
C VAL A 40 -1.69 -10.91 3.37
N GLN A 41 -2.83 -11.18 2.73
CA GLN A 41 -2.87 -11.68 1.37
C GLN A 41 -2.80 -10.50 0.39
N ILE A 42 -2.04 -10.66 -0.69
CA ILE A 42 -1.98 -9.71 -1.80
C ILE A 42 -2.27 -10.47 -3.09
N GLU A 43 -3.05 -9.86 -3.97
CA GLU A 43 -3.24 -10.34 -5.34
C GLU A 43 -2.40 -9.47 -6.27
N VAL A 44 -1.70 -10.10 -7.22
CA VAL A 44 -1.06 -9.34 -8.31
C VAL A 44 -2.10 -9.10 -9.40
N VAL A 45 -2.50 -7.85 -9.59
CA VAL A 45 -3.49 -7.46 -10.60
C VAL A 45 -2.82 -7.03 -11.90
N GLU A 46 -3.55 -7.17 -13.01
CA GLU A 46 -3.08 -6.72 -14.32
C GLU A 46 -3.05 -5.19 -14.39
N MET A 47 -1.96 -4.62 -14.90
CA MET A 47 -1.87 -3.19 -15.14
C MET A 47 -2.78 -2.78 -16.31
N PRO A 48 -3.64 -1.77 -16.15
CA PRO A 48 -4.43 -1.24 -17.25
C PRO A 48 -3.50 -0.73 -18.37
N PRO A 49 -3.77 -1.04 -19.66
CA PRO A 49 -2.89 -0.65 -20.77
C PRO A 49 -2.63 0.86 -20.82
N ASP A 50 -3.67 1.67 -20.59
CA ASP A 50 -3.58 3.13 -20.64
C ASP A 50 -2.84 3.73 -19.43
N LEU A 51 -2.60 2.95 -18.37
CA LEU A 51 -1.89 3.45 -17.19
C LEU A 51 -0.41 3.65 -17.48
N GLN A 52 0.22 2.73 -18.23
CA GLN A 52 1.64 2.84 -18.57
C GLN A 52 1.92 4.11 -19.37
N ASP A 53 1.10 4.41 -20.38
CA ASP A 53 1.26 5.63 -21.18
C ASP A 53 1.13 6.89 -20.32
N LYS A 54 0.22 6.92 -19.33
CA LYS A 54 0.09 8.06 -18.41
C LYS A 54 1.34 8.19 -17.52
N LEU A 55 1.84 7.08 -17.00
CA LEU A 55 3.04 7.05 -16.14
C LEU A 55 4.29 7.52 -16.89
N ASP A 56 4.42 7.16 -18.17
CA ASP A 56 5.55 7.58 -19.01
C ASP A 56 5.54 9.07 -19.31
N ASN A 57 4.35 9.69 -19.31
CA ASN A 57 4.17 11.13 -19.54
C ASN A 57 4.09 11.96 -18.24
N ALA A 58 4.06 11.31 -17.07
CA ALA A 58 4.00 12.00 -15.78
C ALA A 58 5.28 12.81 -15.51
N VAL A 59 5.10 14.02 -15.00
CA VAL A 59 6.16 15.03 -14.82
C VAL A 59 7.05 14.70 -13.63
N ASP A 60 6.48 14.17 -12.55
CA ASP A 60 7.20 13.87 -11.32
C ASP A 60 6.61 12.66 -10.57
N SER A 61 7.25 12.30 -9.44
CA SER A 61 6.81 11.18 -8.61
C SER A 61 5.49 11.44 -7.90
N ALA A 62 5.09 12.70 -7.69
CA ALA A 62 3.79 13.01 -7.08
C ALA A 62 2.66 12.67 -8.07
N GLU A 63 2.79 13.10 -9.33
CA GLU A 63 1.82 12.75 -10.37
C GLU A 63 1.74 11.24 -10.61
N LYS A 64 2.89 10.53 -10.58
CA LYS A 64 2.89 9.07 -10.66
C LYS A 64 2.19 8.40 -9.48
N ALA A 65 2.37 8.93 -8.27
CA ALA A 65 1.70 8.41 -7.09
C ALA A 65 0.18 8.52 -7.23
N ASP A 66 -0.33 9.67 -7.69
CA ASP A 66 -1.76 9.90 -7.94
C ASP A 66 -2.30 8.93 -9.02
N LEU A 67 -1.59 8.79 -10.15
CA LEU A 67 -1.99 7.89 -11.24
C LEU A 67 -2.10 6.42 -10.78
N TYR A 68 -1.14 5.95 -9.99
CA TYR A 68 -1.19 4.61 -9.42
C TYR A 68 -2.36 4.47 -8.42
N ALA A 69 -2.57 5.46 -7.55
CA ALA A 69 -3.64 5.44 -6.56
C ALA A 69 -5.03 5.40 -7.21
N GLU A 70 -5.26 6.24 -8.23
CA GLU A 70 -6.51 6.26 -9.00
C GLU A 70 -6.80 4.92 -9.68
N ALA A 71 -5.75 4.23 -10.13
CA ALA A 71 -5.86 2.91 -10.73
C ALA A 71 -5.93 1.75 -9.72
N GLY A 72 -5.86 2.04 -8.40
CA GLY A 72 -5.94 1.04 -7.32
C GLY A 72 -4.61 0.36 -6.97
N PHE A 73 -3.49 0.83 -7.53
CA PHE A 73 -2.14 0.29 -7.27
C PHE A 73 -1.50 0.97 -6.06
N TRP A 74 -2.13 0.85 -4.90
CA TRP A 74 -1.76 1.60 -3.68
C TRP A 74 -0.32 1.39 -3.20
N TYR A 75 0.27 0.20 -3.40
CA TYR A 75 1.67 -0.06 -3.06
C TYR A 75 2.64 0.68 -3.99
N ASN A 76 2.32 0.76 -5.29
CA ASN A 76 3.11 1.53 -6.25
C ASN A 76 2.95 3.04 -6.01
N ALA A 77 1.74 3.49 -5.66
CA ALA A 77 1.50 4.88 -5.27
C ALA A 77 2.37 5.29 -4.06
N LEU A 78 2.42 4.42 -3.04
CA LEU A 78 3.27 4.65 -1.87
C LEU A 78 4.77 4.63 -2.20
N ASP A 79 5.22 3.72 -3.08
CA ASP A 79 6.63 3.70 -3.53
C ASP A 79 7.02 5.02 -4.21
N GLU A 80 6.17 5.55 -5.08
CA GLU A 80 6.42 6.84 -5.72
C GLU A 80 6.40 8.01 -4.72
N ALA A 81 5.46 8.00 -3.76
CA ALA A 81 5.42 9.01 -2.70
C ALA A 81 6.68 8.98 -1.81
N LEU A 82 7.21 7.80 -1.49
CA LEU A 82 8.42 7.65 -0.67
C LEU A 82 9.65 8.30 -1.31
N LYS A 83 9.73 8.37 -2.64
CA LYS A 83 10.82 9.06 -3.36
C LYS A 83 10.82 10.57 -3.08
N LEU A 84 9.70 11.14 -2.66
CA LEU A 84 9.56 12.56 -2.32
C LEU A 84 10.03 12.90 -0.89
N ALA A 85 10.54 11.92 -0.14
CA ALA A 85 11.08 12.13 1.20
C ALA A 85 12.26 13.11 1.18
N GLU A 86 13.15 13.00 0.19
CA GLU A 86 14.32 13.88 0.06
C GLU A 86 13.93 15.34 -0.23
N GLU A 87 12.80 15.55 -0.90
CA GLU A 87 12.25 16.88 -1.21
C GLU A 87 11.39 17.46 -0.06
N SER A 88 11.26 16.76 1.07
CA SER A 88 10.37 17.13 2.18
C SER A 88 8.89 17.26 1.79
N LYS A 89 8.48 16.66 0.66
CA LYS A 89 7.09 16.65 0.17
C LYS A 89 6.32 15.38 0.53
N LEU A 90 7.01 14.36 1.08
CA LEU A 90 6.39 13.10 1.48
C LEU A 90 5.18 13.31 2.40
N GLY A 91 5.25 14.22 3.37
CA GLY A 91 4.16 14.44 4.33
C GLY A 91 2.84 14.83 3.64
N GLU A 92 2.91 15.79 2.70
CA GLU A 92 1.76 16.26 1.93
C GLU A 92 1.18 15.15 1.06
N VAL A 93 2.02 14.51 0.24
CA VAL A 93 1.57 13.47 -0.72
C VAL A 93 1.08 12.21 0.02
N ALA A 94 1.79 11.75 1.04
CA ALA A 94 1.37 10.60 1.82
C ALA A 94 0.08 10.87 2.61
N SER A 95 -0.10 12.08 3.14
CA SER A 95 -1.34 12.47 3.80
C SER A 95 -2.53 12.37 2.82
N ALA A 96 -2.39 12.94 1.62
CA ALA A 96 -3.42 12.86 0.58
C ALA A 96 -3.73 11.40 0.18
N LEU A 97 -2.71 10.58 -0.08
CA LEU A 97 -2.89 9.17 -0.43
C LEU A 97 -3.62 8.39 0.66
N LEU A 98 -3.31 8.61 1.93
CA LEU A 98 -3.96 7.92 3.04
C LEU A 98 -5.43 8.35 3.19
N GLU A 99 -5.74 9.63 2.96
CA GLU A 99 -7.12 10.10 2.93
C GLU A 99 -7.93 9.48 1.78
N ASP A 100 -7.33 9.33 0.61
CA ASP A 100 -7.99 8.73 -0.55
C ASP A 100 -8.14 7.22 -0.41
N LEU A 101 -7.15 6.52 0.19
CA LEU A 101 -7.27 5.11 0.52
C LEU A 101 -8.42 4.89 1.52
N ALA A 102 -8.53 5.73 2.55
CA ALA A 102 -9.65 5.65 3.49
C ALA A 102 -11.01 5.82 2.78
N LYS A 103 -11.12 6.74 1.82
CA LYS A 103 -12.34 6.88 1.01
C LYS A 103 -12.61 5.65 0.14
N TRP A 104 -11.56 5.06 -0.43
CA TRP A 104 -11.65 3.88 -1.30
C TRP A 104 -12.07 2.62 -0.54
N GLU A 105 -11.59 2.46 0.71
CA GLU A 105 -11.97 1.34 1.57
C GLU A 105 -13.44 1.38 2.03
N LYS A 106 -14.13 2.52 1.89
CA LYS A 106 -15.51 2.69 2.34
C LYS A 106 -16.43 1.61 1.75
N PRO A 107 -17.10 0.80 2.58
CA PRO A 107 -17.97 -0.27 2.10
C PRO A 107 -19.06 0.27 1.17
N LYS A 108 -19.21 -0.38 0.01
CA LYS A 108 -20.30 -0.04 -0.91
C LYS A 108 -21.63 -0.59 -0.37
N PRO A 109 -22.77 0.10 -0.56
CA PRO A 109 -24.07 -0.42 -0.11
C PRO A 109 -24.43 -1.78 -0.71
N SER A 110 -23.92 -2.10 -1.91
CA SER A 110 -24.12 -3.37 -2.60
C SER A 110 -23.21 -4.50 -2.12
N GLN A 111 -22.28 -4.23 -1.21
CA GLN A 111 -21.33 -5.22 -0.72
C GLN A 111 -21.93 -5.99 0.46
N GLU A 112 -22.02 -7.31 0.32
CA GLU A 112 -22.41 -8.21 1.41
C GLU A 112 -21.24 -8.34 2.39
N LEU A 113 -21.40 -7.70 3.55
CA LEU A 113 -20.46 -7.73 4.66
C LEU A 113 -21.23 -7.95 5.95
N THR A 114 -20.69 -8.77 6.83
CA THR A 114 -21.11 -8.88 8.22
C THR A 114 -20.92 -7.55 8.94
N GLN A 115 -21.60 -7.38 10.08
CA GLN A 115 -21.43 -6.18 10.89
C GLN A 115 -19.99 -6.02 11.39
N GLU A 116 -19.36 -7.12 11.81
CA GLU A 116 -17.97 -7.13 12.29
C GLU A 116 -16.99 -6.70 11.19
N GLU A 117 -17.17 -7.16 9.95
CA GLU A 117 -16.34 -6.73 8.82
C GLU A 117 -16.49 -5.23 8.54
N ARG A 118 -17.72 -4.70 8.61
CA ARG A 118 -17.96 -3.25 8.41
C ARG A 118 -17.28 -2.42 9.52
N GLU A 119 -17.46 -2.82 10.77
CA GLU A 119 -16.82 -2.14 11.92
C GLU A 119 -15.29 -2.19 11.81
N SER A 120 -14.73 -3.32 11.37
CA SER A 120 -13.28 -3.46 11.13
C SER A 120 -12.78 -2.51 10.03
N ILE A 121 -13.52 -2.40 8.91
CA ILE A 121 -13.18 -1.48 7.83
C ILE A 121 -13.29 -0.02 8.29
N GLU A 122 -14.38 0.35 8.97
CA GLU A 122 -14.56 1.71 9.50
C GLU A 122 -13.45 2.10 10.48
N LYS A 123 -13.04 1.15 11.33
CA LYS A 123 -11.91 1.33 12.25
C LYS A 123 -10.59 1.57 11.49
N ARG A 124 -10.32 0.78 10.45
CA ARG A 124 -9.14 0.95 9.58
C ARG A 124 -9.15 2.31 8.89
N MET A 125 -10.28 2.70 8.31
CA MET A 125 -10.45 4.03 7.70
C MET A 125 -10.11 5.13 8.71
N GLY A 126 -10.60 5.02 9.96
CA GLY A 126 -10.26 5.96 11.03
C GLY A 126 -8.76 6.05 11.28
N TYR A 127 -8.06 4.91 11.38
CA TYR A 127 -6.60 4.90 11.55
C TYR A 127 -5.86 5.56 10.40
N LEU A 128 -6.28 5.32 9.15
CA LEU A 128 -5.66 5.95 7.98
C LEU A 128 -5.78 7.48 8.05
N ILE A 129 -6.96 8.00 8.42
CA ILE A 129 -7.19 9.43 8.60
C ILE A 129 -6.36 10.00 9.75
N ASP A 130 -6.26 9.29 10.87
CA ASP A 130 -5.44 9.73 12.00
C ASP A 130 -3.95 9.86 11.60
N ILE A 131 -3.42 8.87 10.88
CA ILE A 131 -2.04 8.92 10.36
C ILE A 131 -1.87 10.07 9.37
N ALA A 132 -2.83 10.24 8.44
CA ALA A 132 -2.79 11.32 7.46
C ALA A 132 -2.74 12.71 8.11
N ASN A 133 -3.46 12.90 9.21
CA ASN A 133 -3.47 14.17 9.95
C ASN A 133 -2.17 14.45 10.69
N VAL A 134 -1.45 13.42 11.13
CA VAL A 134 -0.13 13.56 11.79
C VAL A 134 0.99 13.80 10.78
N ALA A 135 0.82 13.34 9.54
CA ALA A 135 1.83 13.45 8.48
C ALA A 135 1.90 14.84 7.80
N ARG A 136 0.89 15.71 7.99
CA ARG A 136 0.86 17.10 7.50
C ARG A 136 1.78 18.01 8.30
#